data_AF-A0A660PQR9-F1
#
_entry.id   AF-A0A660PQR9-F1
#
_cell.length_a   1.000
_cell.length_b   1.000
_cell.length_c   1.000
_cell.angle_alpha   90.00
_cell.angle_beta   90.00
_cell.angle_gamma   90.00
#
_symmetry.space_group_name_H-M   'P 1'
#
loop_
_entity.id
_entity.type
_entity.pdbx_description
1 polymer ?
#
loop_
_entity_poly.entity_id
_entity_poly.type
_entity_poly.pdbx_seq_one_letter_code
_entity_poly.pdbx_strand_id
1 'polypeptide(L)'
;MKTENNLLFVLLLVVSLSIILSCSNSTGPGDTHEFPDAIDSVATGIALYVYSNGWGIILDTLEMDTEDTITIDIYEENPYSNPAQYYIYAKADGFYTELYRCTKGDTIRVDLDAVPQISNSITGVIFEQQVYFADCYFAEKDIALSIPGGASISGTTDSLGRYGFSNLSEDSYFLHFSAYSVPEVFTVTNTGGTDYEDLYFYSEMQVDAPNIYLYPETTSDISVDIDFPNGGEIIKSEPPYNNGWRINVTPEGIIDGQYEYLFYETRQSMPLNHQYGWLLDGTNLEGELRFLLMNLGFAGREIDDFIDYWLPRFGSTPYLAVYPQDVESMITLSIEPVPDKLLRMIFLFRPLTLPAQLEELPLPDAIKRDAFTAVEWGGILLSQ
;
A
#
# COMPACT_ATOMS: atom_id res chain seq x y z
N MET A 1 13.93 -52.80 38.48
CA MET A 1 12.70 -52.97 39.27
C MET A 1 11.72 -51.91 38.74
N LYS A 2 10.84 -52.29 37.80
CA LYS A 2 9.37 -52.49 38.00
C LYS A 2 8.73 -51.22 38.58
N THR A 3 7.77 -50.54 37.96
CA THR A 3 6.63 -50.94 37.09
C THR A 3 5.99 -49.63 36.57
N GLU A 4 5.79 -49.43 35.26
CA GLU A 4 4.55 -49.68 34.46
C GLU A 4 3.36 -48.72 34.64
N ASN A 5 2.87 -48.27 33.46
CA ASN A 5 1.51 -47.87 33.05
C ASN A 5 0.96 -46.47 33.38
N ASN A 6 0.86 -45.61 32.34
CA ASN A 6 -0.33 -45.60 31.48
C ASN A 6 -0.11 -44.84 30.16
N LEU A 7 -0.41 -45.52 29.05
CA LEU A 7 -0.84 -44.91 27.79
C LEU A 7 -2.15 -44.13 28.02
N LEU A 8 -2.36 -43.06 27.25
CA LEU A 8 -3.44 -42.91 26.24
C LEU A 8 -3.96 -41.45 26.13
N PHE A 9 -4.23 -41.07 24.88
CA PHE A 9 -5.02 -39.94 24.39
C PHE A 9 -4.34 -38.56 24.20
N VAL A 10 -3.82 -38.43 22.97
CA VAL A 10 -3.95 -37.23 22.11
C VAL A 10 -5.41 -36.77 22.09
N LEU A 11 -5.66 -35.51 22.47
CA LEU A 11 -6.86 -34.79 22.05
C LEU A 11 -6.49 -33.31 21.86
N LEU A 12 -6.50 -32.86 20.60
CA LEU A 12 -6.62 -31.46 20.24
C LEU A 12 -7.89 -30.91 20.90
N LEU A 13 -7.76 -29.82 21.66
CA LEU A 13 -8.89 -28.95 21.96
C LEU A 13 -8.63 -27.59 21.33
N VAL A 14 -9.26 -27.37 20.18
CA VAL A 14 -9.53 -26.04 19.64
C VAL A 14 -10.54 -25.39 20.57
N VAL A 15 -10.12 -24.40 21.34
CA VAL A 15 -11.05 -23.55 22.10
C VAL A 15 -11.41 -22.37 21.19
N SER A 16 -12.54 -22.51 20.51
CA SER A 16 -13.27 -21.40 19.91
C SER A 16 -13.81 -20.52 21.04
N LEU A 17 -13.20 -19.35 21.25
CA LEU A 17 -13.74 -18.34 22.14
C LEU A 17 -14.67 -17.44 21.32
N SER A 18 -15.96 -17.79 21.28
CA SER A 18 -17.03 -16.91 20.84
C SER A 18 -17.19 -15.80 21.89
N ILE A 19 -16.60 -14.64 21.65
CA ILE A 19 -16.95 -13.42 22.38
C ILE A 19 -18.17 -12.84 21.68
N ILE A 20 -19.33 -13.13 22.27
CA ILE A 20 -20.57 -12.40 22.04
C ILE A 20 -20.39 -11.03 22.72
N LEU A 21 -20.02 -10.00 21.96
CA LEU A 21 -20.26 -8.62 22.39
C LEU A 21 -21.66 -8.23 21.90
N SER A 22 -22.62 -8.35 22.80
CA SER A 22 -23.89 -7.64 22.70
C SER A 22 -23.64 -6.15 22.91
N CYS A 23 -23.55 -5.38 21.83
CA CYS A 23 -23.65 -3.93 21.93
C CYS A 23 -25.13 -3.55 22.06
N SER A 24 -25.44 -3.01 23.24
CA SER A 24 -26.74 -2.46 23.61
C SER A 24 -27.13 -1.30 22.70
N ASN A 25 -28.35 -1.37 22.15
CA ASN A 25 -29.04 -0.25 21.52
C ASN A 25 -29.06 0.97 22.46
N SER A 26 -28.38 2.04 22.07
CA SER A 26 -28.72 3.40 22.49
C SER A 26 -29.28 4.15 21.29
N THR A 27 -30.60 4.10 21.14
CA THR A 27 -31.35 4.94 20.20
C THR A 27 -31.43 6.36 20.77
N GLY A 28 -30.64 7.28 20.20
CA GLY A 28 -30.90 8.72 20.23
C GLY A 28 -31.28 9.18 18.81
N PRO A 29 -32.06 10.27 18.63
CA PRO A 29 -32.53 10.68 17.31
C PRO A 29 -31.39 11.42 16.61
N GLY A 30 -30.67 10.71 15.76
CA GLY A 30 -29.79 11.28 14.75
C GLY A 30 -30.11 10.55 13.46
N ASP A 31 -30.65 11.26 12.48
CA ASP A 31 -31.08 10.73 11.20
C ASP A 31 -29.93 9.93 10.55
N THR A 32 -30.06 8.60 10.53
CA THR A 32 -29.28 7.77 9.61
C THR A 32 -29.83 8.06 8.22
N HIS A 33 -29.20 9.00 7.52
CA HIS A 33 -29.49 9.31 6.13
C HIS A 33 -28.94 8.18 5.26
N GLU A 34 -29.63 7.05 5.21
CA GLU A 34 -29.37 6.01 4.21
C GLU A 34 -29.64 6.62 2.83
N PHE A 35 -28.60 6.75 2.02
CA PHE A 35 -28.75 7.01 0.59
C PHE A 35 -29.49 5.80 0.00
N PRO A 36 -30.56 6.00 -0.79
CA PRO A 36 -31.36 4.90 -1.29
C PRO A 36 -30.52 3.98 -2.17
N ASP A 37 -30.95 2.72 -2.23
CA ASP A 37 -30.37 1.71 -3.11
C ASP A 37 -30.41 2.17 -4.57
N ALA A 38 -29.52 1.59 -5.38
CA ALA A 38 -29.51 1.76 -6.82
C ALA A 38 -30.88 1.51 -7.45
N ILE A 39 -31.16 2.22 -8.54
CA ILE A 39 -32.44 2.13 -9.26
C ILE A 39 -32.30 1.27 -10.51
N ASP A 40 -33.36 0.52 -10.85
CA ASP A 40 -33.41 -0.30 -12.06
C ASP A 40 -33.40 0.61 -13.31
N SER A 41 -32.29 0.58 -14.03
CA SER A 41 -32.06 1.29 -15.28
C SER A 41 -30.95 0.57 -16.03
N VAL A 42 -30.96 0.65 -17.35
CA VAL A 42 -29.98 -0.02 -18.20
C VAL A 42 -28.94 0.99 -18.67
N ALA A 43 -27.67 0.74 -18.36
CA ALA A 43 -26.56 1.58 -18.81
C ALA A 43 -26.41 1.57 -20.33
N THR A 44 -25.98 2.71 -20.86
CA THR A 44 -25.63 2.89 -22.27
C THR A 44 -24.34 3.68 -22.40
N GLY A 45 -23.53 3.40 -23.42
CA GLY A 45 -22.23 4.07 -23.59
C GLY A 45 -21.27 3.71 -22.47
N ILE A 46 -21.10 2.41 -22.22
CA ILE A 46 -20.27 1.87 -21.14
C ILE A 46 -18.83 1.77 -21.64
N ALA A 47 -17.91 2.40 -20.91
CA ALA A 47 -16.48 2.24 -21.10
C ALA A 47 -15.92 1.22 -20.10
N LEU A 48 -15.16 0.26 -20.60
CA LEU A 48 -14.44 -0.75 -19.83
C LEU A 48 -12.94 -0.47 -19.91
N TYR A 49 -12.38 0.12 -18.86
CA TYR A 49 -10.93 0.31 -18.75
C TYR A 49 -10.30 -0.98 -18.26
N VAL A 50 -9.58 -1.68 -19.14
CA VAL A 50 -8.99 -2.98 -18.83
C VAL A 50 -7.54 -2.80 -18.39
N TYR A 51 -7.24 -3.20 -17.17
CA TYR A 51 -5.92 -3.12 -16.58
C TYR A 51 -5.28 -4.50 -16.47
N SER A 52 -3.95 -4.55 -16.59
CA SER A 52 -3.16 -5.74 -16.28
C SER A 52 -3.26 -6.05 -14.78
N ASN A 53 -3.77 -7.24 -14.44
CA ASN A 53 -3.66 -7.75 -13.07
C ASN A 53 -2.23 -8.25 -12.85
N GLY A 54 -1.48 -7.46 -12.09
CA GLY A 54 -0.07 -7.68 -11.82
C GLY A 54 0.80 -6.51 -12.20
N TRP A 55 0.42 -5.63 -13.13
CA TRP A 55 1.23 -4.44 -13.46
C TRP A 55 0.53 -3.12 -13.18
N GLY A 56 -0.80 -3.12 -12.98
CA GLY A 56 -1.55 -1.90 -12.66
C GLY A 56 -1.66 -0.91 -13.83
N ILE A 57 -1.17 -1.28 -15.03
CA ILE A 57 -1.22 -0.44 -16.22
C ILE A 57 -2.48 -0.72 -17.04
N ILE A 58 -3.04 0.32 -17.64
CA ILE A 58 -4.13 0.18 -18.60
C ILE A 58 -3.61 -0.49 -19.89
N LEU A 59 -4.30 -1.53 -20.34
CA LEU A 59 -3.98 -2.27 -21.56
C LEU A 59 -4.85 -1.81 -22.73
N ASP A 60 -6.15 -1.61 -22.49
CA ASP A 60 -7.11 -1.18 -23.52
C ASP A 60 -8.34 -0.52 -22.87
N THR A 61 -9.15 0.16 -23.69
CA THR A 61 -10.49 0.63 -23.34
C THR A 61 -11.49 0.03 -24.33
N LEU A 62 -12.36 -0.84 -23.85
CA LEU A 62 -13.44 -1.43 -24.64
C LEU A 62 -14.72 -0.62 -24.44
N GLU A 63 -15.56 -0.57 -25.46
CA GLU A 63 -16.82 0.18 -25.43
C GLU A 63 -17.99 -0.79 -25.62
N MET A 64 -19.08 -0.58 -24.89
CA MET A 64 -20.34 -1.29 -25.05
C MET A 64 -21.49 -0.30 -25.20
N ASP A 65 -22.35 -0.54 -26.21
CA ASP A 65 -23.53 0.30 -26.44
C ASP A 65 -24.51 0.23 -25.25
N THR A 66 -24.62 -0.94 -24.62
CA THR A 66 -25.50 -1.21 -23.48
C THR A 66 -25.01 -2.44 -22.70
N GLU A 67 -25.61 -2.69 -21.53
CA GLU A 67 -25.34 -3.85 -20.68
C GLU A 67 -25.55 -5.17 -21.43
N ASP A 68 -24.53 -6.02 -21.42
CA ASP A 68 -24.57 -7.38 -21.94
C ASP A 68 -23.31 -8.14 -21.44
N THR A 69 -23.06 -9.28 -22.06
CA THR A 69 -21.84 -10.06 -21.93
C THR A 69 -20.79 -9.63 -22.94
N ILE A 70 -19.53 -9.64 -22.53
CA ILE A 70 -18.37 -9.35 -23.40
C ILE A 70 -17.22 -10.31 -23.06
N THR A 71 -16.55 -10.82 -24.09
CA THR A 71 -15.32 -11.62 -23.93
C THR A 71 -14.10 -10.70 -23.90
N ILE A 72 -13.27 -10.84 -22.86
CA ILE A 72 -12.05 -10.05 -22.69
C ILE A 72 -10.86 -10.87 -23.21
N ASP A 73 -10.46 -10.62 -24.46
CA ASP A 73 -9.36 -11.32 -25.14
C ASP A 73 -8.25 -10.35 -25.59
N ILE A 74 -7.72 -9.59 -24.63
CA ILE A 74 -6.64 -8.63 -24.89
C ILE A 74 -5.29 -9.35 -24.92
N TYR A 75 -4.37 -8.89 -25.77
CA TYR A 75 -3.00 -9.38 -25.75
C TYR A 75 -2.16 -8.54 -24.79
N GLU A 76 -1.38 -9.22 -23.96
CA GLU A 76 -0.41 -8.62 -23.07
C GLU A 76 0.95 -9.27 -23.37
N GLU A 77 1.96 -8.46 -23.64
CA GLU A 77 3.27 -8.97 -24.11
C GLU A 77 4.02 -9.72 -23.01
N ASN A 78 3.99 -9.19 -21.77
CA ASN A 78 4.68 -9.76 -20.62
C ASN A 78 3.72 -9.86 -19.43
N PRO A 79 2.70 -10.74 -19.48
CA PRO A 79 1.72 -10.80 -18.43
C PRO A 79 2.34 -11.32 -17.15
N TYR A 80 1.87 -10.79 -16.02
CA TYR A 80 2.32 -11.23 -14.70
C TYR A 80 1.99 -12.71 -14.45
N SER A 81 0.86 -13.18 -14.99
CA SER A 81 0.39 -14.55 -14.90
C SER A 81 0.17 -15.15 -16.29
N ASN A 82 0.20 -16.48 -16.39
CA ASN A 82 -0.14 -17.20 -17.62
C ASN A 82 -1.19 -18.28 -17.31
N PRO A 83 -2.42 -18.17 -17.84
CA PRO A 83 -2.92 -17.10 -18.73
C PRO A 83 -2.97 -15.73 -18.04
N ALA A 84 -2.91 -14.66 -18.84
CA ALA A 84 -2.99 -13.28 -18.38
C ALA A 84 -4.31 -13.03 -17.63
N GLN A 85 -4.27 -12.16 -16.64
CA GLN A 85 -5.42 -11.79 -15.83
C GLN A 85 -5.62 -10.28 -15.88
N TYR A 86 -6.87 -9.86 -15.74
CA TYR A 86 -7.26 -8.46 -15.85
C TYR A 86 -8.17 -8.05 -14.69
N TYR A 87 -8.08 -6.78 -14.32
CA TYR A 87 -9.15 -6.10 -13.61
C TYR A 87 -9.66 -4.94 -14.44
N ILE A 88 -10.94 -4.65 -14.29
CA ILE A 88 -11.66 -3.78 -15.21
C ILE A 88 -12.49 -2.81 -14.41
N TYR A 89 -12.36 -1.53 -14.76
CA TYR A 89 -13.27 -0.49 -14.32
C TYR A 89 -14.34 -0.30 -15.40
N ALA A 90 -15.59 -0.64 -15.08
CA ALA A 90 -16.73 -0.36 -15.92
C ALA A 90 -17.38 0.95 -15.48
N LYS A 91 -17.56 1.89 -16.41
CA LYS A 91 -18.11 3.22 -16.14
C LYS A 91 -19.13 3.62 -17.19
N ALA A 92 -20.20 4.28 -16.77
CA ALA A 92 -21.17 4.94 -17.64
C ALA A 92 -21.76 6.17 -16.94
N ASP A 93 -22.15 7.18 -17.72
CA ASP A 93 -22.72 8.41 -17.17
C ASP A 93 -24.03 8.13 -16.41
N GLY A 94 -24.07 8.50 -15.12
CA GLY A 94 -25.22 8.28 -14.25
C GLY A 94 -25.28 6.90 -13.59
N PHE A 95 -24.19 6.12 -13.67
CA PHE A 95 -24.05 4.79 -13.06
C PHE A 95 -22.86 4.73 -12.12
N TYR A 96 -22.92 3.86 -11.12
CA TYR A 96 -21.79 3.57 -10.24
C TYR A 96 -20.67 2.88 -11.03
N THR A 97 -19.43 3.25 -10.73
CA THR A 97 -18.26 2.51 -11.19
C THR A 97 -18.27 1.10 -10.59
N GLU A 98 -18.06 0.09 -11.43
CA GLU A 98 -17.96 -1.30 -10.99
C GLU A 98 -16.66 -1.97 -11.41
N LEU A 99 -16.18 -2.87 -10.55
CA LEU A 99 -14.95 -3.63 -10.72
C LEU A 99 -15.25 -5.06 -11.15
N TYR A 100 -14.61 -5.47 -12.24
CA TYR A 100 -14.63 -6.86 -12.72
C TYR A 100 -13.22 -7.45 -12.71
N ARG A 101 -13.14 -8.77 -12.59
CA ARG A 101 -11.90 -9.54 -12.68
C ARG A 101 -12.11 -10.70 -13.62
N CYS A 102 -11.15 -10.96 -14.51
CA CYS A 102 -11.26 -12.06 -15.44
C CYS A 102 -9.88 -12.57 -15.88
N THR A 103 -9.85 -13.77 -16.43
CA THR A 103 -8.71 -14.32 -17.15
C THR A 103 -8.89 -14.06 -18.64
N LYS A 104 -7.78 -13.96 -19.37
CA LYS A 104 -7.83 -13.84 -20.83
C LYS A 104 -8.71 -14.91 -21.48
N GLY A 105 -9.67 -14.45 -22.29
CA GLY A 105 -10.65 -15.25 -23.00
C GLY A 105 -11.94 -15.51 -22.22
N ASP A 106 -12.02 -15.08 -20.96
CA ASP A 106 -13.26 -15.18 -20.17
C ASP A 106 -14.31 -14.18 -20.67
N THR A 107 -15.57 -14.56 -20.50
CA THR A 107 -16.73 -13.69 -20.71
C THR A 107 -17.22 -13.16 -19.38
N ILE A 108 -17.32 -11.83 -19.25
CA ILE A 108 -17.95 -11.16 -18.12
C ILE A 108 -19.35 -10.68 -18.52
N ARG A 109 -20.24 -10.54 -17.52
CA ARG A 109 -21.55 -9.90 -17.68
C ARG A 109 -21.46 -8.53 -17.03
N VAL A 110 -21.61 -7.47 -17.82
CA VAL A 110 -21.61 -6.09 -17.34
C VAL A 110 -23.05 -5.66 -17.09
N ASP A 111 -23.31 -5.20 -15.87
CA ASP A 111 -24.65 -4.92 -15.35
C ASP A 111 -24.47 -3.79 -14.32
N LEU A 112 -24.54 -2.52 -14.75
CA LEU A 112 -24.15 -1.39 -13.91
C LEU A 112 -25.34 -0.87 -13.12
N ASP A 113 -25.13 -0.58 -11.85
CA ASP A 113 -26.16 0.02 -11.02
C ASP A 113 -26.28 1.54 -11.23
N ALA A 114 -27.49 2.03 -11.50
CA ALA A 114 -27.74 3.45 -11.73
C ALA A 114 -27.71 4.27 -10.44
N VAL A 115 -27.16 5.48 -10.53
CA VAL A 115 -27.07 6.43 -9.42
C VAL A 115 -28.43 7.12 -9.19
N PRO A 116 -29.03 6.97 -8.00
CA PRO A 116 -30.24 7.69 -7.62
C PRO A 116 -30.12 9.21 -7.79
N GLN A 117 -31.04 9.81 -8.54
CA GLN A 117 -31.06 11.25 -8.79
C GLN A 117 -31.76 12.00 -7.66
N ILE A 118 -30.99 12.41 -6.65
CA ILE A 118 -31.42 13.12 -5.45
C ILE A 118 -30.76 14.50 -5.42
N SER A 119 -31.55 15.56 -5.39
CA SER A 119 -31.01 16.91 -5.21
C SER A 119 -30.29 17.04 -3.88
N ASN A 120 -29.28 17.90 -3.83
CA ASN A 120 -28.50 18.18 -2.62
C ASN A 120 -27.86 16.92 -2.02
N SER A 121 -27.18 16.15 -2.86
CA SER A 121 -26.59 14.90 -2.43
C SER A 121 -25.24 14.63 -3.09
N ILE A 122 -24.39 13.89 -2.38
CA ILE A 122 -23.08 13.44 -2.83
C ILE A 122 -23.06 11.92 -2.72
N THR A 123 -22.57 11.23 -3.73
CA THR A 123 -22.45 9.77 -3.75
C THR A 123 -21.29 9.33 -4.63
N GLY A 124 -20.90 8.06 -4.55
CA GLY A 124 -19.85 7.49 -5.38
C GLY A 124 -19.39 6.17 -4.82
N VAL A 125 -18.19 5.75 -5.20
CA VAL A 125 -17.59 4.50 -4.73
C VAL A 125 -16.23 4.78 -4.13
N ILE A 126 -15.94 4.14 -2.98
CA ILE A 126 -14.62 4.20 -2.35
C ILE A 126 -13.86 2.91 -2.65
N PHE A 127 -12.65 3.06 -3.15
CA PHE A 127 -11.76 1.96 -3.52
C PHE A 127 -10.45 2.01 -2.74
N GLU A 128 -9.94 0.83 -2.38
CA GLU A 128 -8.56 0.65 -1.99
C GLU A 128 -7.73 0.33 -3.24
N GLN A 129 -6.76 1.18 -3.53
CA GLN A 129 -5.80 1.00 -4.61
C GLN A 129 -4.67 0.09 -4.16
N GLN A 130 -4.53 -1.03 -4.88
CA GLN A 130 -3.45 -1.98 -4.66
C GLN A 130 -2.34 -1.73 -5.69
N VAL A 131 -1.08 -1.94 -5.29
CA VAL A 131 0.08 -1.59 -6.13
C VAL A 131 0.16 -2.42 -7.41
N TYR A 132 -0.26 -3.69 -7.34
CA TYR A 132 -0.15 -4.63 -8.46
C TYR A 132 -1.38 -5.50 -8.66
N PHE A 133 -2.24 -5.61 -7.65
CA PHE A 133 -3.41 -6.45 -7.73
C PHE A 133 -4.63 -5.61 -8.06
N ALA A 134 -5.68 -6.29 -8.48
CA ALA A 134 -6.96 -5.67 -8.70
C ALA A 134 -7.42 -4.90 -7.46
N ASP A 135 -7.78 -3.63 -7.66
CA ASP A 135 -8.36 -2.80 -6.62
C ASP A 135 -9.59 -3.49 -5.99
N CYS A 136 -9.88 -3.12 -4.76
CA CYS A 136 -11.00 -3.67 -4.03
C CYS A 136 -11.87 -2.57 -3.44
N TYR A 137 -13.17 -2.87 -3.37
CA TYR A 137 -14.12 -1.99 -2.72
C TYR A 137 -13.78 -1.82 -1.24
N PHE A 138 -13.87 -0.58 -0.76
CA PHE A 138 -13.88 -0.30 0.68
C PHE A 138 -15.26 -0.68 1.25
N ALA A 139 -15.54 -1.98 1.28
CA ALA A 139 -16.87 -2.51 1.52
C ALA A 139 -17.23 -2.63 3.01
N GLU A 140 -18.47 -2.29 3.35
CA GLU A 140 -19.04 -2.43 4.69
C GLU A 140 -18.24 -1.68 5.77
N LYS A 141 -17.86 -0.44 5.49
CA LYS A 141 -17.02 0.39 6.37
C LYS A 141 -17.72 1.66 6.83
N ASP A 142 -17.44 2.05 8.06
CA ASP A 142 -17.90 3.31 8.63
C ASP A 142 -17.19 4.50 7.97
N ILE A 143 -17.99 5.50 7.61
CA ILE A 143 -17.53 6.78 7.04
C ILE A 143 -18.27 7.94 7.72
N ALA A 144 -17.73 9.14 7.62
CA ALA A 144 -18.37 10.34 8.15
C ALA A 144 -18.17 11.55 7.25
N LEU A 145 -19.22 12.31 7.00
CA LEU A 145 -19.16 13.57 6.25
C LEU A 145 -19.26 14.75 7.23
N SER A 146 -18.37 15.73 7.15
CA SER A 146 -18.44 16.93 7.99
C SER A 146 -18.19 18.21 7.20
N ILE A 147 -18.76 19.32 7.69
CA ILE A 147 -18.42 20.66 7.23
C ILE A 147 -17.17 21.12 8.02
N PRO A 148 -16.23 21.90 7.45
CA PRO A 148 -15.13 22.49 8.21
C PRO A 148 -15.60 23.15 9.53
N GLY A 149 -15.29 22.53 10.68
CA GLY A 149 -15.68 23.02 12.02
C GLY A 149 -17.14 22.76 12.44
N GLY A 150 -17.90 21.97 11.66
CA GLY A 150 -19.29 21.60 11.91
C GLY A 150 -19.47 20.21 12.54
N ALA A 151 -20.73 19.79 12.69
CA ALA A 151 -21.09 18.44 13.10
C ALA A 151 -20.86 17.44 11.95
N SER A 152 -20.59 16.18 12.30
CA SER A 152 -20.45 15.09 11.32
C SER A 152 -21.76 14.32 11.15
N ILE A 153 -22.01 13.87 9.92
CA ILE A 153 -23.04 12.92 9.53
C ILE A 153 -22.36 11.57 9.33
N SER A 154 -22.79 10.54 10.05
CA SER A 154 -22.24 9.19 9.88
C SER A 154 -22.92 8.46 8.73
N GLY A 155 -22.18 7.57 8.07
CA GLY A 155 -22.68 6.66 7.04
C GLY A 155 -21.85 5.39 7.00
N THR A 156 -22.24 4.48 6.11
CA THR A 156 -21.51 3.23 5.85
C THR A 156 -21.44 2.99 4.36
N THR A 157 -20.34 2.40 3.88
CA THR A 157 -20.29 1.86 2.52
C THR A 157 -21.02 0.53 2.42
N ASP A 158 -21.57 0.21 1.25
CA ASP A 158 -22.19 -1.09 0.98
C ASP A 158 -21.15 -2.17 0.60
N SER A 159 -21.61 -3.36 0.16
CA SER A 159 -20.72 -4.46 -0.26
C SER A 159 -19.90 -4.16 -1.52
N LEU A 160 -20.26 -3.10 -2.25
CA LEU A 160 -19.59 -2.61 -3.45
C LEU A 160 -18.91 -1.26 -3.20
N GLY A 161 -18.67 -0.91 -1.93
CA GLY A 161 -17.94 0.31 -1.55
C GLY A 161 -18.69 1.60 -1.83
N ARG A 162 -19.98 1.54 -2.19
CA ARG A 162 -20.77 2.72 -2.53
C ARG A 162 -21.11 3.50 -1.28
N TYR A 163 -21.04 4.82 -1.38
CA TYR A 163 -21.44 5.73 -0.30
C TYR A 163 -22.43 6.76 -0.80
N GLY A 164 -23.19 7.37 0.11
CA GLY A 164 -24.00 8.52 -0.24
C GLY A 164 -24.50 9.29 0.96
N PHE A 165 -24.69 10.60 0.76
CA PHE A 165 -25.22 11.54 1.74
C PHE A 165 -26.20 12.47 1.03
N SER A 166 -27.33 12.77 1.66
CA SER A 166 -28.38 13.64 1.09
C SER A 166 -28.81 14.72 2.08
N ASN A 167 -29.66 15.65 1.62
CA ASN A 167 -30.10 16.83 2.38
C ASN A 167 -28.96 17.77 2.77
N LEU A 168 -27.98 17.89 1.89
CA LEU A 168 -26.80 18.73 2.09
C LEU A 168 -27.07 20.18 1.63
N SER A 169 -26.45 21.17 2.25
CA SER A 169 -26.35 22.49 1.62
C SER A 169 -25.29 22.46 0.51
N GLU A 170 -25.41 23.34 -0.48
CA GLU A 170 -24.35 23.57 -1.48
C GLU A 170 -23.10 24.12 -0.77
N ASP A 171 -22.07 23.28 -0.63
CA ASP A 171 -20.81 23.61 0.05
C ASP A 171 -19.76 22.50 -0.21
N SER A 172 -18.54 22.72 0.28
CA SER A 172 -17.51 21.68 0.38
C SER A 172 -17.54 20.99 1.75
N TYR A 173 -17.36 19.68 1.71
CA TYR A 173 -17.38 18.79 2.86
C TYR A 173 -16.08 17.99 2.92
N PHE A 174 -15.77 17.50 4.12
CA PHE A 174 -14.73 16.53 4.35
C PHE A 174 -15.35 15.16 4.61
N LEU A 175 -15.05 14.19 3.77
CA LEU A 175 -15.39 12.80 3.98
C LEU A 175 -14.22 12.12 4.70
N HIS A 176 -14.49 11.55 5.86
CA HIS A 176 -13.53 10.93 6.75
C HIS A 176 -13.80 9.44 6.86
N PHE A 177 -12.75 8.63 6.88
CA PHE A 177 -12.81 7.25 7.32
C PHE A 177 -11.47 6.82 7.89
N SER A 178 -11.40 5.60 8.42
CA SER A 178 -10.12 5.00 8.80
C SER A 178 -9.88 3.73 8.00
N ALA A 179 -8.78 3.72 7.27
CA ALA A 179 -8.24 2.54 6.60
C ALA A 179 -7.08 2.01 7.44
N TYR A 180 -7.17 0.78 7.93
CA TYR A 180 -6.08 0.12 8.70
C TYR A 180 -5.57 0.91 9.93
N SER A 181 -6.40 1.78 10.52
CA SER A 181 -6.04 2.73 11.61
C SER A 181 -5.34 4.01 11.15
N VAL A 182 -5.14 4.19 9.85
CA VAL A 182 -4.75 5.45 9.23
C VAL A 182 -6.02 6.28 8.96
N PRO A 183 -6.08 7.54 9.40
CA PRO A 183 -7.20 8.42 9.07
C PRO A 183 -7.09 8.93 7.63
N GLU A 184 -8.15 8.77 6.85
CA GLU A 184 -8.27 9.24 5.48
C GLU A 184 -9.27 10.40 5.42
N VAL A 185 -8.95 11.44 4.65
CA VAL A 185 -9.79 12.63 4.51
C VAL A 185 -9.82 13.10 3.06
N PHE A 186 -11.03 13.14 2.48
CA PHE A 186 -11.28 13.63 1.13
C PHE A 186 -12.12 14.90 1.16
N THR A 187 -11.87 15.81 0.23
CA THR A 187 -12.75 16.97 0.02
C THR A 187 -13.72 16.66 -1.10
N VAL A 188 -15.01 16.69 -0.80
CA VAL A 188 -16.11 16.47 -1.75
C VAL A 188 -17.02 17.69 -1.78
N THR A 189 -17.70 17.95 -2.89
CA THR A 189 -18.52 19.18 -3.06
C THR A 189 -19.93 18.85 -3.48
N ASN A 190 -20.92 19.49 -2.84
CA ASN A 190 -22.31 19.47 -3.27
C ASN A 190 -22.61 20.74 -4.10
N THR A 191 -23.09 20.56 -5.32
CA THR A 191 -23.47 21.62 -6.28
C THR A 191 -24.99 21.80 -6.42
N GLY A 192 -25.76 21.11 -5.58
CA GLY A 192 -27.22 21.21 -5.49
C GLY A 192 -27.96 20.10 -6.27
N GLY A 193 -27.24 19.36 -7.10
CA GLY A 193 -27.70 18.17 -7.80
C GLY A 193 -27.41 16.88 -7.04
N THR A 194 -27.15 15.81 -7.80
CA THR A 194 -26.50 14.60 -7.33
C THR A 194 -25.07 14.63 -7.82
N ASP A 195 -24.14 14.94 -6.92
CA ASP A 195 -22.72 14.98 -7.25
C ASP A 195 -22.13 13.58 -7.09
N TYR A 196 -21.48 13.09 -8.15
CA TYR A 196 -20.85 11.79 -8.18
C TYR A 196 -19.33 11.92 -8.08
N GLU A 197 -18.70 11.24 -7.13
CA GLU A 197 -17.25 11.26 -6.96
C GLU A 197 -16.72 9.90 -6.49
N ASP A 198 -15.89 9.25 -7.30
CA ASP A 198 -15.14 8.08 -6.86
C ASP A 198 -13.95 8.51 -6.00
N LEU A 199 -13.73 7.84 -4.87
CA LEU A 199 -12.63 8.11 -3.95
C LEU A 199 -11.69 6.91 -3.87
N TYR A 200 -10.40 7.18 -3.72
CA TYR A 200 -9.35 6.14 -3.75
C TYR A 200 -8.31 6.43 -2.67
N PHE A 201 -7.90 5.41 -1.93
CA PHE A 201 -6.78 5.47 -0.99
C PHE A 201 -5.83 4.27 -1.23
N TYR A 202 -4.57 4.39 -0.82
CA TYR A 202 -3.59 3.33 -1.04
C TYR A 202 -3.66 2.26 0.05
N SER A 203 -3.44 1.00 -0.35
CA SER A 203 -3.20 -0.08 0.61
C SER A 203 -2.09 0.25 1.58
N GLU A 204 -2.27 -0.18 2.82
CA GLU A 204 -1.24 -0.10 3.83
C GLU A 204 -0.08 -1.06 3.50
N MET A 205 1.15 -0.55 3.57
CA MET A 205 2.36 -1.30 3.32
C MET A 205 3.32 -1.21 4.52
N GLN A 206 4.02 -2.31 4.78
CA GLN A 206 5.10 -2.34 5.75
C GLN A 206 6.44 -2.11 5.05
N VAL A 207 7.24 -1.18 5.58
CA VAL A 207 8.65 -1.00 5.19
C VAL A 207 9.50 -1.73 6.21
N ASP A 208 10.11 -2.82 5.78
CA ASP A 208 10.92 -3.74 6.57
C ASP A 208 12.40 -3.37 6.55
N ALA A 209 13.02 -3.43 7.73
CA ALA A 209 14.44 -3.24 7.94
C ALA A 209 15.08 -2.01 7.26
N PRO A 210 14.47 -0.81 7.29
CA PRO A 210 15.28 0.38 7.33
C PRO A 210 16.38 0.30 8.40
N ASN A 211 17.63 0.24 7.95
CA ASN A 211 18.83 0.25 8.78
C ASN A 211 19.61 1.53 8.52
N ILE A 212 19.77 2.36 9.55
CA ILE A 212 20.51 3.62 9.48
C ILE A 212 21.91 3.42 10.07
N TYR A 213 22.93 3.55 9.22
CA TYR A 213 24.35 3.53 9.57
C TYR A 213 24.87 4.96 9.68
N LEU A 214 25.69 5.24 10.69
CA LEU A 214 26.19 6.57 11.02
C LEU A 214 27.71 6.53 11.16
N TYR A 215 28.44 7.33 10.39
CA TYR A 215 29.92 7.35 10.38
C TYR A 215 30.46 8.77 10.63
N PRO A 216 30.43 9.28 11.87
CA PRO A 216 30.97 10.60 12.19
C PRO A 216 32.50 10.62 12.12
N GLU A 217 33.12 11.78 11.92
CA GLU A 217 34.59 11.89 11.88
C GLU A 217 35.28 11.63 13.23
N THR A 218 34.57 11.91 14.32
CA THR A 218 35.00 11.65 15.70
C THR A 218 33.83 11.11 16.50
N THR A 219 34.11 10.43 17.61
CA THR A 219 33.05 9.96 18.51
C THR A 219 32.17 11.13 18.94
N SER A 220 30.89 11.06 18.59
CA SER A 220 29.96 12.20 18.67
C SER A 220 28.60 11.77 19.22
N ASP A 221 27.97 12.67 19.97
CA ASP A 221 26.56 12.53 20.32
C ASP A 221 25.70 12.95 19.13
N ILE A 222 24.83 12.05 18.68
CA ILE A 222 23.97 12.21 17.50
C ILE A 222 22.50 12.05 17.92
N SER A 223 21.66 12.90 17.37
CA SER A 223 20.20 12.87 17.49
C SER A 223 19.60 12.45 16.15
N VAL A 224 18.71 11.46 16.16
CA VAL A 224 17.99 10.99 14.97
C VAL A 224 16.48 11.00 15.25
N ASP A 225 15.73 11.67 14.39
CA ASP A 225 14.27 11.80 14.47
C ASP A 225 13.65 11.45 13.10
N ILE A 226 12.51 10.75 13.12
CA ILE A 226 11.72 10.29 11.98
C ILE A 226 10.31 10.87 12.12
N ASP A 227 9.85 11.55 11.07
CA ASP A 227 8.47 12.05 10.94
C ASP A 227 7.78 11.49 9.68
N PHE A 228 6.45 11.38 9.74
CA PHE A 228 5.62 10.84 8.65
C PHE A 228 4.81 11.97 7.99
N PRO A 229 5.29 12.58 6.89
CA PRO A 229 4.62 13.72 6.26
C PRO A 229 3.21 13.38 5.75
N ASN A 230 2.97 12.13 5.38
CA ASN A 230 1.71 11.62 4.85
C ASN A 230 1.00 10.65 5.83
N GLY A 231 1.38 10.67 7.11
CA GLY A 231 0.90 9.70 8.09
C GLY A 231 1.61 8.35 8.03
N GLY A 232 1.52 7.60 9.13
CA GLY A 232 2.27 6.37 9.34
C GLY A 232 2.82 6.26 10.75
N GLU A 233 3.43 5.12 11.06
CA GLU A 233 4.00 4.85 12.38
C GLU A 233 5.23 3.95 12.31
N ILE A 234 6.11 4.07 13.31
CA ILE A 234 7.13 3.07 13.60
C ILE A 234 6.47 1.93 14.37
N ILE A 235 6.50 0.73 13.81
CA ILE A 235 5.91 -0.47 14.43
C ILE A 235 6.94 -1.31 15.19
N LYS A 236 8.22 -1.13 14.87
CA LYS A 236 9.34 -1.83 15.51
C LYS A 236 10.60 -1.00 15.38
N SER A 237 11.46 -1.06 16.40
CA SER A 237 12.78 -0.45 16.34
C SER A 237 13.75 -1.10 17.31
N GLU A 238 15.04 -1.06 16.99
CA GLU A 238 16.13 -1.44 17.88
C GLU A 238 17.32 -0.48 17.64
N PRO A 239 17.76 0.30 18.65
CA PRO A 239 17.17 0.46 19.99
C PRO A 239 15.71 0.95 19.97
N PRO A 240 14.98 0.89 21.10
CA PRO A 240 13.65 1.48 21.20
C PRO A 240 13.65 2.97 20.84
N TYR A 241 12.88 3.37 19.82
CA TYR A 241 12.86 4.72 19.25
C TYR A 241 12.31 5.75 20.23
N ASN A 242 11.27 5.40 20.99
CA ASN A 242 10.55 6.30 21.89
C ASN A 242 10.12 7.61 21.18
N ASN A 243 10.87 8.71 21.39
CA ASN A 243 10.64 10.03 20.78
C ASN A 243 11.90 10.51 20.03
N GLY A 244 12.55 9.60 19.30
CA GLY A 244 13.84 9.85 18.66
C GLY A 244 15.00 9.17 19.38
N TRP A 245 16.03 8.79 18.62
CA TRP A 245 17.26 8.26 19.17
C TRP A 245 18.21 9.39 19.57
N ARG A 246 18.84 9.23 20.74
CA ARG A 246 19.87 10.13 21.30
C ARG A 246 21.03 9.25 21.74
N ILE A 247 22.06 9.20 20.91
CA ILE A 247 23.05 8.11 20.91
C ILE A 247 24.48 8.66 20.80
N ASN A 248 25.46 7.89 21.27
CA ASN A 248 26.87 8.17 21.03
C ASN A 248 27.42 7.22 19.95
N VAL A 249 28.07 7.77 18.92
CA VAL A 249 28.51 6.99 17.76
C VAL A 249 30.00 7.17 17.51
N THR A 250 30.74 6.06 17.34
CA THR A 250 32.17 6.10 16.97
C THR A 250 32.37 6.25 15.46
N PRO A 251 33.57 6.65 14.99
CA PRO A 251 33.84 6.73 13.54
C PRO A 251 33.67 5.40 12.78
N GLU A 252 33.79 4.27 13.48
CA GLU A 252 33.56 2.93 12.93
C GLU A 252 32.05 2.56 12.84
N GLY A 253 31.16 3.47 13.26
CA GLY A 253 29.71 3.29 13.24
C GLY A 253 29.17 2.44 14.38
N ILE A 254 29.90 2.35 15.50
CA ILE A 254 29.42 1.66 16.70
C ILE A 254 28.61 2.64 17.54
N ILE A 255 27.35 2.29 17.78
CA ILE A 255 26.34 3.07 18.49
C ILE A 255 26.24 2.57 19.94
N ASP A 256 26.47 3.45 20.90
CA ASP A 256 26.45 3.19 22.35
C ASP A 256 27.29 1.97 22.80
N GLY A 257 28.29 1.60 22.00
CA GLY A 257 29.11 0.41 22.22
C GLY A 257 28.39 -0.93 22.03
N GLN A 258 27.18 -0.92 21.46
CA GLN A 258 26.29 -2.10 21.40
C GLN A 258 25.75 -2.38 19.99
N TYR A 259 25.33 -1.36 19.26
CA TYR A 259 24.65 -1.51 17.98
C TYR A 259 25.55 -1.07 16.82
N GLU A 260 25.32 -1.63 15.65
CA GLU A 260 26.09 -1.31 14.43
C GLU A 260 25.27 -0.46 13.44
N TYR A 261 23.98 -0.29 13.70
CA TYR A 261 23.02 0.53 12.97
C TYR A 261 21.77 0.76 13.85
N LEU A 262 20.94 1.73 13.48
CA LEU A 262 19.58 1.89 14.02
C LEU A 262 18.62 1.12 13.12
N PHE A 263 17.93 0.14 13.68
CA PHE A 263 16.91 -0.65 13.00
C PHE A 263 15.54 -0.04 13.26
N TYR A 264 14.71 0.06 12.22
CA TYR A 264 13.28 0.29 12.40
C TYR A 264 12.45 -0.38 11.31
N GLU A 265 11.15 -0.54 11.56
CA GLU A 265 10.13 -0.93 10.58
C GLU A 265 8.97 0.05 10.71
N THR A 266 8.33 0.35 9.59
CA THR A 266 7.20 1.29 9.56
C THR A 266 6.00 0.69 8.86
N ARG A 267 4.83 1.27 9.16
CA ARG A 267 3.57 1.00 8.50
C ARG A 267 3.02 2.31 7.95
N GLN A 268 2.73 2.35 6.65
CA GLN A 268 2.36 3.57 5.95
C GLN A 268 1.52 3.26 4.71
N SER A 269 0.63 4.18 4.31
CA SER A 269 -0.14 4.11 3.07
C SER A 269 0.35 5.19 2.11
N MET A 270 0.91 4.79 0.97
CA MET A 270 1.51 5.75 0.03
C MET A 270 1.59 5.18 -1.39
N PRO A 271 1.66 6.06 -2.41
CA PRO A 271 1.98 5.61 -3.76
C PRO A 271 3.39 4.99 -3.81
N LEU A 272 3.52 3.87 -4.52
CA LEU A 272 4.81 3.21 -4.74
C LEU A 272 5.21 3.26 -6.22
N ASN A 273 6.50 3.48 -6.48
CA ASN A 273 7.10 3.32 -7.79
C ASN A 273 7.20 1.82 -8.13
N HIS A 274 6.61 1.45 -9.27
CA HIS A 274 6.67 0.11 -9.85
C HIS A 274 6.97 0.13 -11.35
N GLN A 275 7.43 1.27 -11.89
CA GLN A 275 7.64 1.47 -13.33
C GLN A 275 9.12 1.35 -13.73
N TYR A 276 10.03 1.90 -12.92
CA TYR A 276 11.46 1.96 -13.23
C TYR A 276 12.26 1.25 -12.14
N GLY A 277 13.25 0.46 -12.53
CA GLY A 277 14.01 -0.38 -11.61
C GLY A 277 14.99 -1.32 -12.30
N TRP A 278 15.36 -2.40 -11.60
CA TRP A 278 16.28 -3.41 -12.11
C TRP A 278 15.66 -4.80 -12.03
N LEU A 279 15.84 -5.59 -13.08
CA LEU A 279 15.47 -7.00 -13.09
C LEU A 279 16.73 -7.84 -12.84
N LEU A 280 16.78 -8.52 -11.70
CA LEU A 280 17.91 -9.35 -11.30
C LEU A 280 17.68 -10.81 -11.67
N ASP A 281 18.74 -11.49 -12.13
CA ASP A 281 18.73 -12.93 -12.39
C ASP A 281 18.72 -13.71 -11.07
N GLY A 282 17.62 -14.43 -10.84
CA GLY A 282 17.42 -15.22 -9.62
C GLY A 282 18.36 -16.41 -9.48
N THR A 283 18.98 -16.88 -10.57
CA THR A 283 19.95 -18.00 -10.53
C THR A 283 21.28 -17.61 -9.87
N ASN A 284 21.58 -16.31 -9.78
CA ASN A 284 22.75 -15.73 -9.12
C ASN A 284 22.35 -14.53 -8.24
N LEU A 285 21.21 -14.63 -7.54
CA LEU A 285 20.59 -13.48 -6.89
C LEU A 285 21.49 -12.75 -5.89
N GLU A 286 22.30 -13.48 -5.11
CA GLU A 286 23.26 -12.86 -4.19
C GLU A 286 24.28 -12.00 -4.94
N GLY A 287 24.86 -12.51 -6.03
CA GLY A 287 25.84 -11.79 -6.83
C GLY A 287 25.26 -10.55 -7.50
N GLU A 288 24.04 -10.66 -8.03
CA GLU A 288 23.28 -9.55 -8.63
C GLU A 288 22.98 -8.45 -7.61
N LEU A 289 22.48 -8.81 -6.42
CA LEU A 289 22.20 -7.84 -5.35
C LEU A 289 23.47 -7.15 -4.86
N ARG A 290 24.55 -7.90 -4.62
CA ARG A 290 25.84 -7.31 -4.22
C ARG A 290 26.35 -6.36 -5.29
N PHE A 291 26.26 -6.74 -6.57
CA PHE A 291 26.64 -5.88 -7.68
C PHE A 291 25.80 -4.60 -7.71
N LEU A 292 24.48 -4.70 -7.62
CA LEU A 292 23.58 -3.55 -7.59
C LEU A 292 23.93 -2.61 -6.42
N LEU A 293 24.02 -3.12 -5.19
CA LEU A 293 24.30 -2.32 -4.00
C LEU A 293 25.66 -1.62 -4.05
N MET A 294 26.71 -2.30 -4.53
CA MET A 294 28.03 -1.68 -4.73
C MET A 294 27.96 -0.51 -5.71
N ASN A 295 27.19 -0.65 -6.80
CA ASN A 295 27.02 0.41 -7.79
C ASN A 295 26.14 1.55 -7.29
N LEU A 296 25.22 1.30 -6.37
CA LEU A 296 24.42 2.33 -5.68
C LEU A 296 25.22 3.08 -4.60
N GLY A 297 26.46 2.65 -4.31
CA GLY A 297 27.36 3.33 -3.38
C GLY A 297 27.36 2.78 -1.95
N PHE A 298 26.69 1.65 -1.70
CA PHE A 298 26.81 0.90 -0.45
C PHE A 298 28.15 0.15 -0.39
N ALA A 299 28.64 -0.17 0.80
CA ALA A 299 29.92 -0.87 0.96
C ALA A 299 30.04 -1.66 2.27
N GLY A 300 30.86 -2.71 2.23
CA GLY A 300 31.25 -3.49 3.41
C GLY A 300 30.04 -4.06 4.15
N ARG A 301 29.96 -3.77 5.45
CA ARG A 301 28.92 -4.28 6.35
C ARG A 301 27.51 -3.94 5.89
N GLU A 302 27.29 -2.75 5.30
CA GLU A 302 25.97 -2.34 4.82
C GLU A 302 25.40 -3.34 3.80
N ILE A 303 26.27 -3.85 2.91
CA ILE A 303 25.90 -4.84 1.90
C ILE A 303 25.71 -6.21 2.55
N ASP A 304 26.62 -6.61 3.43
CA ASP A 304 26.54 -7.91 4.08
C ASP A 304 25.25 -8.05 4.92
N ASP A 305 24.92 -7.03 5.72
CA ASP A 305 23.69 -6.97 6.51
C ASP A 305 22.43 -6.98 5.62
N PHE A 306 22.46 -6.25 4.50
CA PHE A 306 21.35 -6.25 3.54
C PHE A 306 21.14 -7.66 2.99
N ILE A 307 22.21 -8.32 2.54
CA ILE A 307 22.13 -9.67 1.97
C ILE A 307 21.63 -10.66 3.02
N ASP A 308 22.16 -10.61 4.24
CA ASP A 308 21.76 -11.49 5.34
C ASP A 308 20.27 -11.33 5.70
N TYR A 309 19.73 -10.11 5.67
CA TYR A 309 18.31 -9.87 5.92
C TYR A 309 17.43 -10.26 4.72
N TRP A 310 17.71 -9.73 3.54
CA TRP A 310 16.79 -9.77 2.40
C TRP A 310 16.87 -11.05 1.57
N LEU A 311 18.07 -11.57 1.30
CA LEU A 311 18.24 -12.71 0.39
C LEU A 311 17.42 -13.94 0.82
N PRO A 312 17.37 -14.35 2.10
CA PRO A 312 16.56 -15.49 2.52
C PRO A 312 15.05 -15.27 2.34
N ARG A 313 14.58 -14.02 2.33
CA ARG A 313 13.16 -13.66 2.24
C ARG A 313 12.63 -13.71 0.81
N PHE A 314 13.48 -13.51 -0.20
CA PHE A 314 13.08 -13.64 -1.60
C PHE A 314 12.79 -15.08 -2.02
N GLY A 315 13.30 -16.06 -1.26
CA GLY A 315 13.15 -17.48 -1.57
C GLY A 315 13.78 -17.85 -2.92
N SER A 316 13.35 -18.98 -3.47
CA SER A 316 13.75 -19.39 -4.83
C SER A 316 12.85 -18.68 -5.84
N THR A 317 13.37 -17.66 -6.51
CA THR A 317 12.66 -16.95 -7.59
C THR A 317 13.51 -16.97 -8.86
N PRO A 318 12.93 -17.18 -10.07
CA PRO A 318 13.66 -17.04 -11.34
C PRO A 318 14.16 -15.62 -11.60
N TYR A 319 13.38 -14.61 -11.20
CA TYR A 319 13.74 -13.20 -11.33
C TYR A 319 13.32 -12.41 -10.09
N LEU A 320 14.04 -11.34 -9.79
CA LEU A 320 13.66 -10.36 -8.77
C LEU A 320 13.60 -8.98 -9.41
N ALA A 321 12.42 -8.37 -9.43
CA ALA A 321 12.30 -6.95 -9.76
C ALA A 321 12.56 -6.10 -8.51
N VAL A 322 13.39 -5.07 -8.67
CA VAL A 322 13.83 -4.16 -7.62
C VAL A 322 13.53 -2.73 -8.06
N TYR A 323 12.62 -2.05 -7.35
CA TYR A 323 12.20 -0.68 -7.69
C TYR A 323 12.60 0.27 -6.57
N PRO A 324 13.47 1.27 -6.82
CA PRO A 324 13.77 2.28 -5.83
C PRO A 324 12.55 3.18 -5.59
N GLN A 325 12.30 3.52 -4.33
CA GLN A 325 11.20 4.38 -3.90
C GLN A 325 11.70 5.79 -3.58
N ASP A 326 10.81 6.77 -3.67
CA ASP A 326 11.09 8.15 -3.24
C ASP A 326 11.03 8.24 -1.71
N VAL A 327 12.14 7.90 -1.06
CA VAL A 327 12.24 7.83 0.41
C VAL A 327 11.89 9.13 1.13
N GLU A 328 12.12 10.28 0.50
CA GLU A 328 11.81 11.60 1.09
C GLU A 328 10.30 11.89 1.09
N SER A 329 9.54 11.26 0.18
CA SER A 329 8.07 11.29 0.22
C SER A 329 7.48 10.35 1.27
N MET A 330 8.24 9.31 1.67
CA MET A 330 7.80 8.33 2.67
C MET A 330 7.95 8.91 4.06
N ILE A 331 9.17 9.32 4.44
CA ILE A 331 9.49 9.84 5.77
C ILE A 331 10.44 11.02 5.70
N THR A 332 10.35 11.89 6.70
CA THR A 332 11.39 12.90 6.98
C THR A 332 12.39 12.32 7.97
N LEU A 333 13.67 12.21 7.58
CA LEU A 333 14.76 11.79 8.47
C LEU A 333 15.60 13.00 8.88
N SER A 334 15.58 13.35 10.15
CA SER A 334 16.37 14.43 10.74
C SER A 334 17.53 13.87 11.55
N ILE A 335 18.77 14.25 11.21
CA ILE A 335 19.99 13.85 11.92
C ILE A 335 20.72 15.11 12.37
N GLU A 336 21.09 15.20 13.65
CA GLU A 336 21.87 16.30 14.22
C GLU A 336 23.09 15.76 14.99
N PRO A 337 24.34 16.20 14.69
CA PRO A 337 24.71 17.13 13.62
C PRO A 337 24.33 16.62 12.23
N VAL A 338 24.05 17.53 11.29
CA VAL A 338 23.70 17.16 9.91
C VAL A 338 24.88 16.47 9.24
N PRO A 339 24.69 15.28 8.64
CA PRO A 339 25.76 14.59 7.92
C PRO A 339 26.11 15.32 6.62
N ASP A 340 27.41 15.34 6.27
CA ASP A 340 27.92 15.91 5.01
C ASP A 340 27.49 15.11 3.77
N LYS A 341 27.15 13.83 3.99
CA LYS A 341 26.73 12.86 2.98
C LYS A 341 25.57 12.03 3.53
N LEU A 342 24.50 11.93 2.75
CA LEU A 342 23.34 11.11 3.08
C LEU A 342 23.02 10.22 1.87
N LEU A 343 23.07 8.91 2.05
CA LEU A 343 22.66 7.89 1.07
C LEU A 343 21.44 7.18 1.62
N ARG A 344 20.29 7.24 0.94
CA ARG A 344 19.07 6.56 1.41
C ARG A 344 18.40 5.85 0.25
N MET A 345 18.15 4.55 0.39
CA MET A 345 17.45 3.76 -0.62
C MET A 345 16.45 2.81 0.03
N ILE A 346 15.16 3.05 -0.18
CA ILE A 346 14.12 2.07 0.11
C ILE A 346 13.71 1.41 -1.20
N PHE A 347 13.64 0.07 -1.21
CA PHE A 347 13.30 -0.68 -2.42
C PHE A 347 11.96 -1.40 -2.26
N LEU A 348 11.19 -1.46 -3.33
CA LEU A 348 10.12 -2.43 -3.49
C LEU A 348 10.69 -3.66 -4.19
N PHE A 349 10.58 -4.82 -3.55
CA PHE A 349 11.03 -6.10 -4.06
C PHE A 349 9.86 -6.94 -4.52
N ARG A 350 9.99 -7.53 -5.71
CA ARG A 350 8.98 -8.43 -6.25
C ARG A 350 9.60 -9.66 -6.90
N PRO A 351 9.45 -10.84 -6.27
CA PRO A 351 9.77 -12.12 -6.90
C PRO A 351 8.85 -12.38 -8.10
N LEU A 352 9.42 -12.78 -9.24
CA LEU A 352 8.70 -13.02 -10.49
C LEU A 352 9.01 -14.40 -11.07
N THR A 353 7.98 -15.05 -11.61
CA THR A 353 8.10 -16.33 -12.34
C THR A 353 8.44 -16.15 -13.82
N LEU A 354 8.15 -14.97 -14.37
CA LEU A 354 8.44 -14.54 -15.73
C LEU A 354 9.28 -13.26 -15.70
N PRO A 355 10.15 -13.00 -16.69
CA PRO A 355 10.91 -11.76 -16.73
C PRO A 355 9.96 -10.57 -16.98
N ALA A 356 10.24 -9.45 -16.33
CA ALA A 356 9.55 -8.19 -16.57
C ALA A 356 10.40 -7.27 -17.45
N GLN A 357 9.75 -6.48 -18.30
CA GLN A 357 10.42 -5.39 -18.98
C GLN A 357 10.35 -4.15 -18.10
N LEU A 358 11.47 -3.79 -17.48
CA LEU A 358 11.59 -2.59 -16.66
C LEU A 358 12.38 -1.54 -17.42
N GLU A 359 12.03 -0.28 -17.23
CA GLU A 359 12.90 0.81 -17.66
C GLU A 359 14.03 0.95 -16.62
N GLU A 360 15.25 0.65 -17.07
CA GLU A 360 16.43 0.67 -16.22
C GLU A 360 16.80 2.10 -15.84
N LEU A 361 17.02 2.33 -14.55
CA LEU A 361 17.54 3.59 -14.05
C LEU A 361 19.07 3.64 -14.17
N PRO A 362 19.64 4.80 -14.57
CA PRO A 362 21.07 4.98 -14.49
C PRO A 362 21.52 4.89 -13.03
N LEU A 363 22.67 4.26 -12.83
CA LEU A 363 23.29 4.19 -11.51
C LEU A 363 23.73 5.59 -11.07
N PRO A 364 23.49 5.97 -9.80
CA PRO A 364 23.94 7.26 -9.28
C PRO A 364 25.47 7.31 -9.19
N ASP A 365 26.02 8.53 -9.10
CA ASP A 365 27.44 8.70 -8.84
C ASP A 365 27.81 8.15 -7.46
N ALA A 366 28.93 7.44 -7.39
CA ALA A 366 29.43 6.90 -6.14
C ALA A 366 29.71 8.01 -5.12
N ILE A 367 29.20 7.84 -3.90
CA ILE A 367 29.39 8.79 -2.82
C ILE A 367 30.82 8.68 -2.28
N LYS A 368 31.47 9.83 -2.09
CA LYS A 368 32.76 9.91 -1.38
C LYS A 368 32.52 9.89 0.13
N ARG A 369 33.19 8.98 0.82
CA ARG A 369 33.08 8.75 2.27
C ARG A 369 34.28 9.37 3.01
N ASP A 370 34.48 10.67 2.85
CA ASP A 370 35.61 11.44 3.38
C ASP A 370 35.22 12.48 4.45
N ALA A 371 33.96 12.45 4.89
CA ALA A 371 33.36 13.30 5.93
C ALA A 371 32.21 12.54 6.62
N PHE A 372 31.47 13.18 7.54
CA PHE A 372 30.37 12.53 8.24
C PHE A 372 29.33 12.01 7.24
N THR A 373 29.18 10.70 7.18
CA THR A 373 28.29 10.00 6.25
C THR A 373 27.20 9.24 7.02
N ALA A 374 25.95 9.40 6.60
CA ALA A 374 24.83 8.58 7.02
C ALA A 374 24.32 7.76 5.82
N VAL A 375 24.01 6.49 6.06
CA VAL A 375 23.55 5.55 5.03
C VAL A 375 22.30 4.84 5.53
N GLU A 376 21.30 4.72 4.68
CA GLU A 376 20.07 3.98 4.95
C GLU A 376 19.72 3.09 3.77
N TRP A 377 19.36 1.85 4.09
CA TRP A 377 18.61 1.01 3.16
C TRP A 377 17.47 0.31 3.89
N GLY A 378 16.44 -0.06 3.15
CA GLY A 378 15.30 -0.83 3.63
C GLY A 378 14.46 -1.31 2.45
N GLY A 379 13.30 -1.89 2.71
CA GLY A 379 12.44 -2.25 1.61
C GLY A 379 11.09 -2.84 1.97
N ILE A 380 10.33 -3.09 0.93
CA ILE A 380 8.98 -3.60 0.95
C ILE A 380 9.01 -4.88 0.11
N LEU A 381 8.71 -6.03 0.71
CA LEU A 381 8.63 -7.27 -0.05
C LEU A 381 7.18 -7.61 -0.35
N LEU A 382 6.87 -7.64 -1.64
CA LEU A 382 5.61 -8.18 -2.11
C LEU A 382 5.75 -9.69 -2.24
N SER A 383 5.15 -10.39 -1.29
CA SER A 383 4.94 -11.83 -1.42
C SER A 383 3.71 -12.11 -2.28
N GLN A 384 3.80 -13.16 -3.10
CA GLN A 384 2.71 -13.64 -3.98
C GLN A 384 1.65 -14.39 -3.19
#